data_AF-A0A935T1C0-F1
#
_entry.id   AF-A0A935T1C0-F1
#
_cell.length_a   1.000
_cell.length_b   1.000
_cell.length_c   1.000
_cell.angle_alpha   90.00
_cell.angle_beta   90.00
_cell.angle_gamma   90.00
#
_symmetry.space_group_name_H-M   'P 1'
#
loop_
_entity.id
_entity.type
_entity.pdbx_description
1 polymer ?
#
loop_
_entity_poly.entity_id
_entity_poly.type
_entity_poly.pdbx_seq_one_letter_code
_entity_poly.pdbx_strand_id
1 'polypeptide(L)'
;MAKPRTIHACQACGAQHSRWHGRCPDCGAWDSLVEESFAPARAASGAGVRGERLAALAGAAADEKPRRLAEIDGDASPRIATGEQELDRVLGGGFVPGSVVLLGGDPGIGKSTLALQLAGRLAATGRGVLYVSGEESAEQIKLRAERLAGLGGSLQILTTTRVESLAGPLAELAPSIVVVDSIQTIATDAIESAAGSVAQVRESAAQLAATAKRLGAVLLLIGHVTKDGQLAGPRVLEHLVDVVLTFEGDRAHAFRLLRAVKNRFGSTQELGVFQMAAGGLEPVANPSELFLEERSTQAPGSCVVPLLEGSRPMLVELQALVAPAPYGTPRRTTLGLEDARVALLLAVLDRRSPVDLLSQDVYAKAAGGVRVAEPAADLAIALAIASSRLELALPPDTAAMGEIGLGGELRRVSRVDVRVAEAARLGFRRLLVPAVCAREWRAREQAKGATKTDCELIPIEEVAQAIEWLRENGTRGRAVRGRERSQT
;
A
#
# COMPACT_ATOMS: atom_id res chain seq x y z
N MET A 1 -17.10 -44.27 18.70
CA MET A 1 -17.30 -43.14 17.75
C MET A 1 -17.16 -41.84 18.52
N ALA A 2 -16.16 -41.01 18.22
CA ALA A 2 -16.04 -39.69 18.83
C ALA A 2 -17.17 -38.81 18.27
N LYS A 3 -18.00 -38.23 19.15
CA LYS A 3 -19.05 -37.28 18.73
C LYS A 3 -18.40 -36.10 18.00
N PRO A 4 -18.94 -35.64 16.85
CA PRO A 4 -18.47 -34.41 16.22
C PRO A 4 -18.55 -33.28 17.24
N ARG A 5 -17.44 -32.56 17.43
CA ARG A 5 -17.42 -31.38 18.28
C ARG A 5 -17.90 -30.21 17.44
N THR A 6 -19.08 -29.71 17.77
CA THR A 6 -19.61 -28.48 17.21
C THR A 6 -18.74 -27.31 17.67
N ILE A 7 -18.23 -26.52 16.73
CA ILE A 7 -17.57 -25.24 16.97
C ILE A 7 -18.33 -24.15 16.20
N HIS A 8 -18.37 -22.94 16.74
CA HIS A 8 -18.96 -21.78 16.09
C HIS A 8 -17.84 -20.88 15.59
N ALA A 9 -17.68 -20.80 14.26
CA ALA A 9 -16.66 -19.99 13.62
C ALA A 9 -17.25 -18.67 13.15
N CYS A 10 -16.59 -17.56 13.50
CA CYS A 10 -16.97 -16.25 13.03
C CYS A 10 -16.59 -16.09 11.55
N GLN A 11 -17.56 -15.97 10.65
CA GLN A 11 -17.38 -15.70 9.23
C GLN A 11 -16.72 -14.35 8.94
N ALA A 12 -16.69 -13.43 9.91
CA ALA A 12 -16.10 -12.10 9.75
C ALA A 12 -14.61 -12.04 10.13
N CYS A 13 -14.16 -12.81 11.14
CA CYS A 13 -12.77 -12.76 11.61
C CYS A 13 -12.07 -14.12 11.76
N GLY A 14 -12.80 -15.23 11.60
CA GLY A 14 -12.27 -16.58 11.73
C GLY A 14 -12.09 -17.08 13.17
N ALA A 15 -12.48 -16.30 14.18
CA ALA A 15 -12.45 -16.73 15.58
C ALA A 15 -13.38 -17.93 15.82
N GLN A 16 -12.94 -18.91 16.62
CA GLN A 16 -13.69 -20.13 16.91
C GLN A 16 -14.11 -20.18 18.37
N HIS A 17 -15.38 -20.48 18.62
CA HIS A 17 -15.97 -20.56 19.95
C HIS A 17 -16.66 -21.90 20.15
N SER A 18 -16.62 -22.42 21.38
CA SER A 18 -17.29 -23.67 21.74
C SER A 18 -18.81 -23.53 21.94
N ARG A 19 -19.33 -22.29 21.93
CA ARG A 19 -20.77 -21.97 22.07
C ARG A 19 -21.14 -20.82 21.14
N TRP A 20 -22.38 -20.84 20.66
CA TRP A 20 -22.92 -19.75 19.85
C TRP A 20 -23.08 -18.49 20.69
N HIS A 21 -22.74 -17.35 20.09
CA HIS A 21 -22.98 -16.02 20.63
C HIS A 21 -23.63 -15.19 19.52
N GLY A 22 -24.62 -14.35 19.84
CA GLY A 22 -25.25 -13.47 18.83
C GLY A 22 -24.31 -12.40 18.27
N ARG A 23 -23.23 -12.11 18.99
CA ARG A 23 -22.16 -11.19 18.60
C ARG A 23 -20.80 -11.88 18.80
N CYS A 24 -19.93 -11.84 17.79
CA CYS A 24 -18.57 -12.36 17.90
C CYS A 24 -17.79 -11.62 19.00
N PRO A 25 -17.26 -12.32 20.02
CA PRO A 25 -16.46 -11.70 21.08
C PRO A 25 -15.20 -10.99 20.59
N ASP A 26 -14.58 -11.46 19.50
CA ASP A 26 -13.29 -10.95 19.02
C ASP A 26 -13.43 -9.72 18.11
N CYS A 27 -14.31 -9.77 17.10
CA CYS A 27 -14.47 -8.68 16.13
C CYS A 27 -15.73 -7.83 16.34
N GLY A 28 -16.63 -8.24 17.26
CA GLY A 28 -17.85 -7.52 17.56
C GLY A 28 -18.94 -7.59 16.49
N ALA A 29 -18.76 -8.40 15.44
CA ALA A 29 -19.74 -8.58 14.37
C ALA A 29 -20.95 -9.41 14.83
N TRP A 30 -22.16 -8.93 14.56
CA TRP A 30 -23.41 -9.61 14.84
C TRP A 30 -23.70 -10.70 13.80
N ASP A 31 -24.37 -11.78 14.20
CA ASP A 31 -24.82 -12.90 13.36
C ASP A 31 -23.73 -13.53 12.46
N SER A 32 -22.47 -13.32 12.84
CA SER A 32 -21.31 -13.81 12.07
C SER A 32 -20.88 -15.22 12.46
N LEU A 33 -21.38 -15.76 13.58
CA LEU A 33 -20.99 -17.08 14.10
C LEU A 33 -21.83 -18.18 13.46
N VAL A 34 -21.20 -18.96 12.59
CA VAL A 34 -21.81 -20.12 11.91
C VAL A 34 -21.34 -21.40 12.57
N GLU A 35 -22.25 -22.36 12.70
CA GLU A 35 -21.95 -23.70 13.21
C GLU A 35 -21.12 -24.48 12.17
N GLU A 36 -19.91 -24.87 12.55
CA GLU A 36 -19.03 -25.72 11.76
C GLU A 36 -18.84 -27.06 12.48
N SER A 37 -19.14 -28.15 11.77
CA SER A 37 -18.88 -29.49 12.25
C SER A 37 -17.44 -29.88 11.93
N PHE A 38 -16.57 -29.83 12.93
CA PHE A 38 -15.22 -30.34 12.78
C PHE A 38 -15.25 -31.87 12.92
N ALA A 39 -15.17 -32.58 11.81
CA ALA A 39 -14.90 -34.01 11.83
C ALA A 39 -13.37 -34.19 12.03
N PRO A 40 -12.90 -34.75 13.15
CA PRO A 40 -11.50 -35.14 13.22
C PRO A 40 -11.24 -36.16 12.11
N ALA A 41 -10.19 -35.95 11.32
CA ALA A 41 -9.71 -36.91 10.33
C ALA A 41 -9.74 -38.31 10.95
N ARG A 42 -10.35 -39.28 10.25
CA ARG A 42 -10.52 -40.66 10.71
C ARG A 42 -9.21 -41.18 11.33
N ALA A 43 -9.17 -41.24 12.66
CA ALA A 43 -8.15 -41.99 13.35
C ALA A 43 -8.35 -43.46 13.00
N ALA A 44 -7.49 -44.00 12.13
CA ALA A 44 -7.37 -45.43 11.95
C ALA A 44 -7.25 -46.09 13.33
N SER A 45 -8.22 -46.95 13.63
CA SER A 45 -8.33 -47.72 14.86
C SER A 45 -7.15 -48.66 15.00
N GLY A 46 -6.29 -48.38 15.98
CA GLY A 46 -5.18 -49.24 16.37
C GLY A 46 -4.69 -48.83 17.76
N ALA A 47 -5.30 -49.41 18.80
CA ALA A 47 -4.83 -49.28 20.17
C ALA A 47 -3.49 -50.05 20.27
N GLY A 48 -2.39 -49.31 20.37
CA GLY A 48 -1.04 -49.88 20.51
C GLY A 48 0.11 -48.91 20.18
N VAL A 49 -0.14 -47.88 19.35
CA VAL A 49 0.94 -47.12 18.70
C VAL A 49 0.93 -45.64 19.12
N ARG A 50 0.91 -45.35 20.43
CA ARG A 50 1.10 -43.96 20.93
C ARG A 50 2.58 -43.62 21.18
N GLY A 51 3.44 -44.61 21.41
CA GLY A 51 4.90 -44.43 21.52
C GLY A 51 5.61 -44.40 20.17
N GLU A 52 5.14 -45.16 19.18
CA GLU A 52 5.83 -45.34 17.90
C GLU A 52 5.43 -44.31 16.82
N ARG A 53 4.26 -43.65 16.92
CA ARG A 53 3.90 -42.56 16.00
C ARG A 53 4.67 -41.26 16.25
N LEU A 54 5.15 -41.05 17.48
CA LEU A 54 6.14 -40.00 17.74
C LEU A 54 7.51 -40.35 17.14
N ALA A 55 7.86 -41.65 17.11
CA ALA A 55 9.09 -42.14 16.51
C ALA A 55 9.05 -42.16 14.96
N ALA A 56 7.89 -42.38 14.34
CA ALA A 56 7.73 -42.32 12.89
C ALA A 56 7.76 -40.89 12.33
N LEU A 57 7.39 -39.87 13.13
CA LEU A 57 7.62 -38.45 12.81
C LEU A 57 9.09 -38.05 12.93
N ALA A 58 9.91 -38.83 13.66
CA ALA A 58 11.34 -38.62 13.79
C ALA A 58 12.15 -39.12 12.57
N GLY A 59 11.52 -39.83 11.62
CA GLY A 59 12.20 -40.43 10.46
C GLY A 59 12.31 -39.54 9.22
N ALA A 60 11.69 -38.36 9.21
CA ALA A 60 11.68 -37.46 8.04
C ALA A 60 11.92 -35.98 8.37
N ALA A 61 12.30 -35.66 9.62
CA ALA A 61 12.74 -34.33 10.00
C ALA A 61 14.27 -34.26 9.89
N ALA A 62 14.76 -33.71 8.79
CA ALA A 62 16.15 -33.28 8.73
C ALA A 62 16.39 -32.25 9.86
N ASP A 63 17.25 -32.62 10.82
CA ASP A 63 17.90 -31.75 11.80
C ASP A 63 17.03 -30.75 12.61
N GLU A 64 15.87 -31.18 13.11
CA GLU A 64 15.08 -30.40 14.10
C GLU A 64 15.66 -30.49 15.54
N LYS A 65 16.96 -30.25 15.72
CA LYS A 65 17.53 -30.05 17.06
C LYS A 65 17.48 -28.56 17.42
N PRO A 66 17.07 -28.19 18.65
CA PRO A 66 17.18 -26.81 19.11
C PRO A 66 18.63 -26.32 18.98
N ARG A 67 18.85 -25.28 18.19
CA ARG A 67 20.15 -24.61 18.03
C ARG A 67 20.17 -23.32 18.83
N ARG A 68 21.33 -22.96 19.38
CA ARG A 68 21.48 -21.64 20.00
C ARG A 68 21.44 -20.58 18.91
N LEU A 69 20.88 -19.41 19.20
CA LEU A 69 20.82 -18.30 18.24
C LEU A 69 22.20 -17.96 17.65
N ALA A 70 23.26 -18.00 18.47
CA ALA A 70 24.63 -17.75 18.06
C ALA A 70 25.20 -18.79 17.07
N GLU A 71 24.59 -19.96 16.98
CA GLU A 71 25.00 -21.04 16.08
C GLU A 71 24.25 -20.97 14.76
N ILE A 72 23.23 -20.11 14.62
CA ILE A 72 22.39 -19.97 13.42
C ILE A 72 23.00 -18.88 12.53
N ASP A 73 23.55 -19.29 11.39
CA ASP A 73 23.98 -18.36 10.36
C ASP A 73 22.78 -17.56 9.83
N GLY A 74 22.96 -16.24 9.67
CA GLY A 74 21.95 -15.37 9.10
C GLY A 74 21.67 -15.73 7.64
N ASP A 75 20.38 -15.86 7.30
CA ASP A 75 19.75 -16.04 5.98
C ASP A 75 20.72 -16.34 4.81
N ALA A 76 21.12 -17.62 4.67
CA ALA A 76 22.12 -18.06 3.69
C ALA A 76 21.55 -18.33 2.28
N SER A 77 20.24 -18.15 2.06
CA SER A 77 19.61 -18.43 0.77
C SER A 77 19.53 -17.17 -0.09
N PRO A 78 20.11 -17.16 -1.32
CA PRO A 78 20.01 -16.01 -2.19
C PRO A 78 18.55 -15.76 -2.57
N ARG A 79 18.11 -14.51 -2.44
CA ARG A 79 16.77 -14.07 -2.82
C ARG A 79 16.53 -14.26 -4.32
N ILE A 80 15.30 -14.55 -4.67
CA ILE A 80 14.83 -14.62 -6.06
C ILE A 80 14.39 -13.21 -6.46
N ALA A 81 15.25 -12.50 -7.18
CA ALA A 81 14.91 -11.23 -7.79
C ALA A 81 13.74 -11.42 -8.77
N THR A 82 12.73 -10.56 -8.67
CA THR A 82 11.52 -10.64 -9.52
C THR A 82 11.73 -10.05 -10.90
N GLY A 83 12.76 -9.22 -11.07
CA GLY A 83 12.96 -8.41 -12.26
C GLY A 83 12.01 -7.20 -12.32
N GLU A 84 11.26 -6.94 -11.24
CA GLU A 84 10.48 -5.72 -11.04
C GLU A 84 11.03 -4.96 -9.84
N GLN A 85 11.73 -3.85 -10.09
CA GLN A 85 12.47 -3.13 -9.05
C GLN A 85 11.55 -2.60 -7.94
N GLU A 86 10.35 -2.13 -8.30
CA GLU A 86 9.39 -1.61 -7.31
C GLU A 86 8.85 -2.73 -6.41
N LEU A 87 8.64 -3.94 -6.95
CA LEU A 87 8.24 -5.11 -6.16
C LEU A 87 9.41 -5.65 -5.33
N ASP A 88 10.61 -5.76 -5.90
CA ASP A 88 11.80 -6.21 -5.20
C ASP A 88 12.09 -5.29 -4.00
N ARG A 89 11.93 -3.98 -4.14
CA ARG A 89 12.05 -3.03 -3.02
C ARG A 89 11.06 -3.36 -1.90
N VAL A 90 9.78 -3.53 -2.22
CA VAL A 90 8.73 -3.86 -1.23
C VAL A 90 9.00 -5.20 -0.54
N LEU A 91 9.55 -6.18 -1.26
CA LEU A 91 9.92 -7.49 -0.72
C LEU A 91 11.24 -7.48 0.08
N GLY A 92 12.02 -6.39 0.04
CA GLY A 92 13.33 -6.30 0.68
C GLY A 92 14.46 -6.97 -0.12
N GLY A 93 14.39 -6.90 -1.45
CA GLY A 93 15.37 -7.45 -2.40
C GLY A 93 14.89 -8.64 -3.23
N GLY A 94 13.60 -8.98 -3.19
CA GLY A 94 13.01 -10.11 -3.91
C GLY A 94 12.48 -11.21 -3.00
N PHE A 95 11.98 -12.31 -3.59
CA PHE A 95 11.37 -13.40 -2.84
C PHE A 95 12.40 -14.23 -2.06
N VAL A 96 12.02 -14.65 -0.85
CA VAL A 96 12.78 -15.61 -0.06
C VAL A 96 12.30 -17.02 -0.41
N PRO A 97 13.18 -17.98 -0.77
CA PRO A 97 12.77 -19.37 -1.02
C PRO A 97 11.99 -19.98 0.14
N GLY A 98 10.95 -20.75 -0.16
CA GLY A 98 10.05 -21.34 0.85
C GLY A 98 9.13 -20.33 1.56
N SER A 99 9.12 -19.05 1.16
CA SER A 99 8.23 -18.05 1.76
C SER A 99 6.82 -18.09 1.19
N VAL A 100 5.86 -17.66 2.01
CA VAL A 100 4.46 -17.46 1.61
C VAL A 100 4.15 -15.96 1.59
N VAL A 101 3.73 -15.47 0.43
CA VAL A 101 3.40 -14.06 0.18
C VAL A 101 1.93 -13.94 -0.18
N LEU A 102 1.21 -13.05 0.50
CA LEU A 102 -0.18 -12.72 0.18
C LEU A 102 -0.23 -11.36 -0.54
N LEU A 103 -0.80 -11.32 -1.74
CA LEU A 103 -1.13 -10.09 -2.46
C LEU A 103 -2.63 -9.80 -2.33
N GLY A 104 -2.96 -8.87 -1.43
CA GLY A 104 -4.31 -8.37 -1.18
C GLY A 104 -4.62 -7.11 -1.99
N GLY A 105 -5.90 -6.83 -2.23
CA GLY A 105 -6.37 -5.57 -2.80
C GLY A 105 -7.76 -5.67 -3.41
N ASP A 106 -8.32 -4.53 -3.79
CA ASP A 106 -9.68 -4.45 -4.33
C ASP A 106 -9.85 -5.22 -5.65
N PRO A 107 -11.04 -5.74 -5.97
CA PRO A 107 -11.33 -6.32 -7.28
C PRO A 107 -11.05 -5.31 -8.41
N GLY A 108 -10.36 -5.76 -9.46
CA GLY A 108 -10.04 -4.92 -10.63
C GLY A 108 -8.87 -3.94 -10.44
N ILE A 109 -8.18 -3.93 -9.29
CA ILE A 109 -7.00 -3.07 -9.07
C ILE A 109 -5.79 -3.45 -9.95
N GLY A 110 -5.71 -4.70 -10.40
CA GLY A 110 -4.62 -5.23 -11.22
C GLY A 110 -3.78 -6.34 -10.57
N LYS A 111 -4.24 -6.98 -9.48
CA LYS A 111 -3.49 -8.07 -8.79
C LYS A 111 -3.09 -9.21 -9.73
N SER A 112 -4.07 -9.78 -10.44
CA SER A 112 -3.84 -10.86 -11.42
C SER A 112 -2.93 -10.41 -12.55
N THR A 113 -3.02 -9.14 -12.97
CA THR A 113 -2.13 -8.58 -13.99
C THR A 113 -0.69 -8.49 -13.48
N LEU A 114 -0.47 -7.98 -12.26
CA LEU A 114 0.85 -7.94 -11.62
C LEU A 114 1.44 -9.35 -11.47
N ALA A 115 0.63 -10.28 -10.96
CA ALA A 115 1.05 -11.65 -10.71
C ALA A 115 1.37 -12.42 -11.99
N LEU A 116 0.59 -12.22 -13.06
CA LEU A 116 0.85 -12.84 -14.36
C LEU A 116 2.12 -12.27 -15.02
N GLN A 117 2.30 -10.94 -15.00
CA GLN A 117 3.54 -10.29 -15.47
C GLN A 117 4.77 -10.82 -14.72
N LEU A 118 4.67 -10.89 -13.39
CA LEU A 118 5.71 -11.43 -12.53
C LEU A 118 6.02 -12.89 -12.85
N ALA A 119 5.00 -13.73 -12.98
CA ALA A 119 5.15 -15.16 -13.25
C ALA A 119 5.87 -15.40 -14.57
N GLY A 120 5.50 -14.68 -15.63
CA GLY A 120 6.20 -14.83 -16.91
C GLY A 120 7.59 -14.22 -16.94
N ARG A 121 7.86 -13.10 -16.24
CA ARG A 121 9.23 -12.59 -16.08
C ARG A 121 10.13 -13.61 -15.39
N LEU A 122 9.66 -14.22 -14.32
CA LEU A 122 10.38 -15.28 -13.62
C LEU A 122 10.57 -16.52 -14.51
N ALA A 123 9.55 -16.94 -15.24
CA ALA A 123 9.67 -18.06 -16.19
C ALA A 123 10.67 -17.77 -17.32
N ALA A 124 10.73 -16.52 -17.81
CA ALA A 124 11.71 -16.09 -18.81
C ALA A 124 13.16 -16.15 -18.32
N THR A 125 13.40 -16.13 -17.00
CA THR A 125 14.74 -16.38 -16.42
C THR A 125 15.12 -17.88 -16.37
N GLY A 126 14.28 -18.77 -16.91
CA GLY A 126 14.48 -20.22 -16.90
C GLY A 126 14.03 -20.90 -15.61
N ARG A 127 13.33 -20.18 -14.71
CA ARG A 127 12.79 -20.76 -13.48
C ARG A 127 11.51 -21.53 -13.74
N GLY A 128 11.32 -22.64 -13.02
CA GLY A 128 10.05 -23.35 -12.98
C GLY A 128 9.01 -22.51 -12.24
N VAL A 129 7.95 -22.09 -12.94
CA VAL A 129 6.83 -21.30 -12.39
C VAL A 129 5.52 -21.98 -12.76
N LEU A 130 4.68 -22.21 -11.75
CA LEU A 130 3.31 -22.71 -11.91
C LEU A 130 2.31 -21.62 -11.52
N TYR A 131 1.47 -21.22 -12.47
CA TYR A 131 0.34 -20.31 -12.24
C TYR A 131 -0.95 -21.11 -12.15
N VAL A 132 -1.60 -21.05 -11.00
CA VAL A 132 -2.84 -21.76 -10.71
C VAL A 132 -3.99 -20.75 -10.74
N SER A 133 -4.99 -21.02 -11.57
CA SER A 133 -6.21 -20.21 -11.64
C SER A 133 -7.44 -21.04 -11.29
N GLY A 134 -8.30 -20.51 -10.42
CA GLY A 134 -9.64 -21.08 -10.19
C GLY A 134 -10.76 -20.23 -10.78
N GLU A 135 -10.48 -18.99 -11.21
CA GLU A 135 -11.48 -18.05 -11.76
C GLU A 135 -11.51 -18.05 -13.29
N GLU A 136 -10.34 -17.99 -13.93
CA GLU A 136 -10.19 -17.81 -15.38
C GLU A 136 -9.78 -19.12 -16.06
N SER A 137 -10.28 -19.34 -17.29
CA SER A 137 -9.85 -20.44 -18.14
C SER A 137 -8.43 -20.21 -18.69
N ALA A 138 -7.79 -21.28 -19.16
CA ALA A 138 -6.45 -21.20 -19.74
C ALA A 138 -6.42 -20.28 -20.99
N GLU A 139 -7.48 -20.29 -21.79
CA GLU A 139 -7.63 -19.44 -22.98
C GLU A 139 -7.77 -17.96 -22.60
N GLN A 140 -8.52 -17.65 -21.53
CA GLN A 140 -8.68 -16.28 -21.02
C GLN A 140 -7.34 -15.75 -20.49
N ILE A 141 -6.60 -16.56 -19.74
CA ILE A 141 -5.26 -16.23 -19.26
C ILE A 141 -4.32 -15.99 -20.44
N LYS A 142 -4.35 -16.87 -21.44
CA LYS A 142 -3.53 -16.72 -22.66
C LYS A 142 -3.82 -15.41 -23.39
N LEU A 143 -5.09 -15.06 -23.58
CA LEU A 143 -5.49 -13.81 -24.25
C LEU A 143 -4.98 -12.57 -23.49
N ARG A 144 -5.00 -12.61 -22.16
CA ARG A 144 -4.40 -11.54 -21.34
C ARG A 144 -2.89 -11.55 -21.47
N ALA A 145 -2.28 -12.74 -21.46
CA ALA A 145 -0.85 -12.89 -21.53
C ALA A 145 -0.26 -12.33 -22.84
N GLU A 146 -0.95 -12.54 -23.97
CA GLU A 146 -0.56 -12.01 -25.28
C GLU A 146 -0.46 -10.48 -25.33
N ARG A 147 -1.14 -9.77 -24.44
CA ARG A 147 -1.10 -8.30 -24.35
C ARG A 147 0.02 -7.78 -23.47
N LEU A 148 0.52 -8.59 -22.54
CA LEU A 148 1.54 -8.16 -21.59
C LEU A 148 2.91 -8.47 -22.18
N ALA A 149 3.76 -7.44 -22.29
CA ALA A 149 5.08 -7.58 -22.86
C ALA A 149 5.95 -8.57 -22.06
N GLY A 150 6.67 -9.44 -22.77
CA GLY A 150 7.63 -10.37 -22.15
C GLY A 150 7.02 -11.64 -21.55
N LEU A 151 5.74 -11.93 -21.81
CA LEU A 151 5.13 -13.21 -21.48
C LEU A 151 5.39 -14.24 -22.59
N GLY A 152 6.54 -14.90 -22.50
CA GLY A 152 6.91 -16.02 -23.36
C GLY A 152 7.96 -16.88 -22.66
N GLY A 153 7.77 -18.20 -22.64
CA GLY A 153 8.67 -19.12 -21.96
C GLY A 153 7.95 -20.31 -21.32
N SER A 154 8.66 -21.00 -20.42
CA SER A 154 8.27 -22.23 -19.72
C SER A 154 7.17 -22.06 -18.65
N LEU A 155 6.41 -20.96 -18.66
CA LEU A 155 5.35 -20.71 -17.68
C LEU A 155 4.26 -21.80 -17.79
N GLN A 156 4.06 -22.55 -16.71
CA GLN A 156 3.03 -23.59 -16.63
C GLN A 156 1.74 -22.98 -16.07
N ILE A 157 0.61 -23.24 -16.74
CA ILE A 157 -0.71 -22.81 -16.29
C ILE A 157 -1.52 -24.05 -15.89
N LEU A 158 -2.18 -23.98 -14.73
CA LEU A 158 -3.12 -25.00 -14.28
C LEU A 158 -4.43 -24.34 -13.85
N THR A 159 -5.53 -24.78 -14.45
CA THR A 159 -6.87 -24.35 -14.04
C THR A 159 -7.49 -25.39 -13.12
N THR A 160 -7.62 -25.09 -11.83
CA THR A 160 -8.24 -25.98 -10.84
C THR A 160 -8.79 -25.18 -9.67
N THR A 161 -9.84 -25.71 -9.05
CA THR A 161 -10.45 -25.18 -7.82
C THR A 161 -10.17 -26.07 -6.61
N ARG A 162 -9.32 -27.10 -6.76
CA ARG A 162 -9.10 -28.15 -5.76
C ARG A 162 -7.66 -28.23 -5.33
N VAL A 163 -7.40 -28.18 -4.01
CA VAL A 163 -6.04 -28.32 -3.45
C VAL A 163 -5.43 -29.68 -3.81
N GLU A 164 -6.23 -30.74 -3.76
CA GLU A 164 -5.79 -32.12 -3.99
C GLU A 164 -5.26 -32.32 -5.41
N SER A 165 -5.81 -31.60 -6.39
CA SER A 165 -5.37 -31.64 -7.78
C SER A 165 -3.98 -31.02 -8.01
N LEU A 166 -3.45 -30.28 -7.04
CA LEU A 166 -2.13 -29.65 -7.16
C LEU A 166 -0.99 -30.61 -6.81
N ALA A 167 -1.25 -31.69 -6.06
CA ALA A 167 -0.19 -32.56 -5.55
C ALA A 167 0.65 -33.21 -6.67
N GLY A 168 -0.01 -33.73 -7.72
CA GLY A 168 0.67 -34.34 -8.87
C GLY A 168 1.54 -33.34 -9.64
N PRO A 169 0.96 -32.24 -10.16
CA PRO A 169 1.72 -31.22 -10.88
C PRO A 169 2.87 -30.61 -10.07
N LEU A 170 2.68 -30.36 -8.77
CA LEU A 170 3.75 -29.84 -7.90
C LEU A 170 4.91 -30.83 -7.73
N ALA A 171 4.61 -32.13 -7.65
CA ALA A 171 5.63 -33.17 -7.53
C ALA A 171 6.40 -33.39 -8.85
N GLU A 172 5.71 -33.33 -9.98
CA GLU A 172 6.30 -33.53 -11.31
C GLU A 172 7.13 -32.31 -11.75
N LEU A 173 6.59 -31.11 -11.60
CA LEU A 173 7.22 -29.88 -12.09
C LEU A 173 8.30 -29.34 -11.13
N ALA A 174 8.21 -29.69 -9.84
CA ALA A 174 9.05 -29.14 -8.76
C ALA A 174 9.29 -27.62 -8.90
N PRO A 175 8.23 -26.80 -9.02
CA PRO A 175 8.37 -25.40 -9.38
C PRO A 175 9.04 -24.61 -8.26
N SER A 176 9.88 -23.65 -8.62
CA SER A 176 10.49 -22.73 -7.67
C SER A 176 9.52 -21.65 -7.18
N ILE A 177 8.49 -21.35 -7.97
CA ILE A 177 7.42 -20.39 -7.63
C ILE A 177 6.06 -20.99 -8.01
N VAL A 178 5.09 -20.85 -7.10
CA VAL A 178 3.68 -21.19 -7.30
C VAL A 178 2.84 -19.94 -7.07
N VAL A 179 2.03 -19.57 -8.05
CA VAL A 179 1.06 -18.46 -7.95
C VAL A 179 -0.34 -19.04 -7.88
N VAL A 180 -1.19 -18.54 -6.99
CA VAL A 180 -2.59 -18.97 -6.83
C VAL A 180 -3.53 -17.77 -6.96
N ASP A 181 -4.31 -17.74 -8.05
CA ASP A 181 -5.23 -16.67 -8.42
C ASP A 181 -6.68 -17.16 -8.58
N SER A 182 -7.58 -16.96 -7.62
CA SER A 182 -7.37 -16.42 -6.27
C SER A 182 -7.61 -17.50 -5.22
N ILE A 183 -7.08 -17.32 -4.01
CA ILE A 183 -7.23 -18.30 -2.92
C ILE A 183 -8.70 -18.56 -2.55
N GLN A 184 -9.58 -17.58 -2.79
CA GLN A 184 -11.03 -17.69 -2.58
C GLN A 184 -11.67 -18.82 -3.41
N THR A 185 -11.07 -19.15 -4.55
CA THR A 185 -11.62 -20.18 -5.47
C THR A 185 -11.09 -21.58 -5.21
N ILE A 186 -10.11 -21.71 -4.31
CA ILE A 186 -9.47 -22.98 -4.01
C ILE A 186 -10.12 -23.60 -2.77
N ALA A 187 -10.61 -24.83 -2.92
CA ALA A 187 -11.24 -25.62 -1.87
C ALA A 187 -10.49 -26.93 -1.62
N THR A 188 -10.64 -27.46 -0.41
CA THR A 188 -10.16 -28.77 0.01
C THR A 188 -11.30 -29.64 0.54
N ASP A 189 -11.16 -30.96 0.37
CA ASP A 189 -12.09 -31.96 0.91
C ASP A 189 -11.83 -32.25 2.40
N ALA A 190 -10.78 -31.68 2.97
CA ALA A 190 -10.42 -31.87 4.37
C ALA A 190 -11.47 -31.30 5.35
N ILE A 191 -12.27 -30.33 4.90
CA ILE A 191 -13.32 -29.68 5.69
C ILE A 191 -14.62 -29.58 4.91
N GLU A 192 -15.73 -29.86 5.60
CA GLU A 192 -17.07 -29.78 5.03
C GLU A 192 -17.59 -28.34 5.17
N SER A 193 -17.15 -27.47 4.26
CA SER A 193 -17.53 -26.06 4.21
C SER A 193 -17.57 -25.56 2.78
N ALA A 194 -18.43 -24.56 2.51
CA ALA A 194 -18.62 -24.01 1.18
C ALA A 194 -17.35 -23.32 0.66
N ALA A 195 -17.04 -23.49 -0.63
CA ALA A 195 -15.93 -22.81 -1.29
C ALA A 195 -16.07 -21.28 -1.15
N GLY A 196 -14.94 -20.60 -0.92
CA GLY A 196 -14.93 -19.15 -0.64
C GLY A 196 -15.27 -18.77 0.80
N SER A 197 -15.73 -19.70 1.66
CA SER A 197 -15.86 -19.44 3.09
C SER A 197 -14.50 -19.20 3.75
N VAL A 198 -14.50 -18.47 4.88
CA VAL A 198 -13.26 -18.19 5.63
C VAL A 198 -12.54 -19.47 6.06
N ALA A 199 -13.28 -20.50 6.47
CA ALA A 199 -12.70 -21.79 6.84
C ALA A 199 -12.02 -22.49 5.65
N GLN A 200 -12.70 -22.57 4.48
CA GLN A 200 -12.11 -23.12 3.26
C GLN A 200 -10.84 -22.37 2.86
N VAL A 201 -10.89 -21.05 2.81
CA VAL A 201 -9.74 -20.21 2.44
C VAL A 201 -8.56 -20.43 3.38
N ARG A 202 -8.80 -20.49 4.69
CA ARG A 202 -7.76 -20.66 5.70
C ARG A 202 -7.11 -22.05 5.62
N GLU A 203 -7.91 -23.09 5.49
CA GLU A 203 -7.40 -24.47 5.41
C GLU A 203 -6.67 -24.72 4.09
N SER A 204 -7.24 -24.29 2.96
CA SER A 204 -6.59 -24.37 1.66
C SER A 204 -5.24 -23.63 1.67
N ALA A 205 -5.19 -22.41 2.19
CA ALA A 205 -3.95 -21.63 2.29
C ALA A 205 -2.92 -22.32 3.20
N ALA A 206 -3.33 -22.91 4.33
CA ALA A 206 -2.44 -23.62 5.23
C ALA A 206 -1.82 -24.87 4.57
N GLN A 207 -2.62 -25.66 3.85
CA GLN A 207 -2.12 -26.84 3.14
C GLN A 207 -1.16 -26.47 2.00
N LEU A 208 -1.49 -25.43 1.23
CA LEU A 208 -0.62 -24.91 0.18
C LEU A 208 0.69 -24.36 0.74
N ALA A 209 0.62 -23.57 1.82
CA ALA A 209 1.79 -23.01 2.51
C ALA A 209 2.72 -24.11 3.02
N ALA A 210 2.17 -25.14 3.68
CA ALA A 210 2.94 -26.28 4.17
C ALA A 210 3.62 -27.03 3.01
N THR A 211 2.92 -27.17 1.89
CA THR A 211 3.45 -27.86 0.70
C THR A 211 4.56 -27.05 0.03
N ALA A 212 4.37 -25.75 -0.17
CA ALA A 212 5.39 -24.87 -0.72
C ALA A 212 6.66 -24.83 0.16
N LYS A 213 6.50 -24.76 1.48
CA LYS A 213 7.62 -24.81 2.45
C LYS A 213 8.42 -26.12 2.34
N ARG A 214 7.75 -27.27 2.24
CA ARG A 214 8.42 -28.57 2.03
C ARG A 214 9.19 -28.64 0.71
N LEU A 215 8.67 -28.00 -0.34
CA LEU A 215 9.31 -27.95 -1.66
C LEU A 215 10.41 -26.88 -1.75
N GLY A 216 10.54 -25.98 -0.75
CA GLY A 216 11.38 -24.79 -0.85
C GLY A 216 10.88 -23.77 -1.89
N ALA A 217 9.64 -23.92 -2.37
CA ALA A 217 9.04 -23.06 -3.38
C ALA A 217 8.46 -21.79 -2.75
N VAL A 218 8.52 -20.68 -3.49
CA VAL A 218 7.79 -19.45 -3.13
C VAL A 218 6.31 -19.65 -3.45
N LEU A 219 5.42 -19.36 -2.50
CA LEU A 219 3.98 -19.37 -2.72
C LEU A 219 3.44 -17.93 -2.72
N LEU A 220 2.95 -17.47 -3.88
CA LEU A 220 2.23 -16.21 -4.01
C LEU A 220 0.72 -16.45 -4.06
N LEU A 221 0.03 -16.09 -2.99
CA LEU A 221 -1.43 -16.15 -2.88
C LEU A 221 -2.03 -14.81 -3.27
N ILE A 222 -3.02 -14.80 -4.15
CA ILE A 222 -3.80 -13.61 -4.48
C ILE A 222 -5.12 -13.65 -3.71
N GLY A 223 -5.45 -12.55 -3.04
CA GLY A 223 -6.68 -12.40 -2.27
C GLY A 223 -7.41 -11.09 -2.58
N HIS A 224 -8.74 -11.17 -2.70
CA HIS A 224 -9.63 -10.01 -2.78
C HIS A 224 -9.95 -9.43 -1.40
N VAL A 225 -9.84 -8.11 -1.25
CA VAL A 225 -10.38 -7.38 -0.09
C VAL A 225 -11.77 -6.86 -0.45
N THR A 226 -12.77 -7.13 0.39
CA THR A 226 -14.13 -6.60 0.22
C THR A 226 -14.30 -5.30 1.00
N LYS A 227 -15.16 -4.39 0.50
CA LYS A 227 -15.35 -3.01 1.00
C LYS A 227 -15.79 -2.90 2.47
N ASP A 228 -16.37 -3.96 3.04
CA ASP A 228 -16.82 -3.98 4.43
C ASP A 228 -15.81 -4.63 5.39
N GLY A 229 -14.66 -5.10 4.89
CA GLY A 229 -13.67 -5.83 5.70
C GLY A 229 -14.18 -7.16 6.29
N GLN A 230 -15.40 -7.58 5.98
CA GLN A 230 -16.06 -8.73 6.61
C GLN A 230 -15.99 -10.04 5.82
N LEU A 231 -15.60 -10.06 4.55
CA LEU A 231 -15.34 -11.32 3.85
C LEU A 231 -13.99 -11.25 3.12
N ALA A 232 -13.01 -12.00 3.62
CA ALA A 232 -11.68 -12.17 3.04
C ALA A 232 -10.75 -10.93 3.05
N GLY A 233 -10.77 -10.11 4.11
CA GLY A 233 -9.66 -9.18 4.34
C GLY A 233 -8.31 -9.93 4.49
N PRO A 234 -7.15 -9.27 4.25
CA PRO A 234 -5.83 -9.88 4.40
C PRO A 234 -5.62 -10.49 5.80
N ARG A 235 -6.33 -9.95 6.80
CA ARG A 235 -6.36 -10.37 8.21
C ARG A 235 -6.62 -11.87 8.41
N VAL A 236 -7.44 -12.51 7.58
CA VAL A 236 -7.76 -13.94 7.72
C VAL A 236 -6.53 -14.81 7.53
N LEU A 237 -5.66 -14.43 6.58
CA LEU A 237 -4.46 -15.17 6.22
C LEU A 237 -3.19 -14.53 6.76
N GLU A 238 -3.26 -13.33 7.33
CA GLU A 238 -2.14 -12.51 7.77
C GLU A 238 -1.18 -13.26 8.69
N HIS A 239 -1.72 -14.12 9.58
CA HIS A 239 -0.92 -14.92 10.50
C HIS A 239 -0.29 -16.16 9.86
N LEU A 240 -0.87 -16.68 8.78
CA LEU A 240 -0.41 -17.87 8.08
C LEU A 240 0.73 -17.57 7.08
N VAL A 241 0.82 -16.32 6.63
CA VAL A 241 1.80 -15.92 5.61
C VAL A 241 3.01 -15.20 6.21
N ASP A 242 4.11 -15.20 5.47
CA ASP A 242 5.37 -14.57 5.88
C ASP A 242 5.42 -13.09 5.45
N VAL A 243 4.83 -12.76 4.30
CA VAL A 243 4.71 -11.39 3.77
C VAL A 243 3.25 -11.12 3.35
N VAL A 244 2.76 -9.92 3.66
CA VAL A 244 1.43 -9.42 3.27
C VAL A 244 1.62 -8.12 2.52
N LEU A 245 1.27 -8.13 1.25
CA LEU A 245 1.27 -7.00 0.34
C LEU A 245 -0.16 -6.51 0.12
N THR A 246 -0.37 -5.20 0.17
CA THR A 246 -1.63 -4.55 -0.22
C THR A 246 -1.41 -3.75 -1.48
N PHE A 247 -2.27 -3.98 -2.47
CA PHE A 247 -2.31 -3.23 -3.70
C PHE A 247 -3.53 -2.31 -3.69
N GLU A 248 -3.25 -1.01 -3.64
CA GLU A 248 -4.19 0.06 -3.38
C GLU A 248 -4.25 1.02 -4.58
N GLY A 249 -5.39 1.66 -4.78
CA GLY A 249 -5.57 2.68 -5.81
C GLY A 249 -7.02 2.77 -6.26
N ASP A 250 -7.48 3.97 -6.55
CA ASP A 250 -8.82 4.17 -7.09
C ASP A 250 -8.77 4.17 -8.64
N ARG A 251 -9.89 3.87 -9.29
CA ARG A 251 -10.08 4.10 -10.73
C ARG A 251 -9.81 5.55 -11.12
N ALA A 252 -10.07 6.49 -10.20
CA ALA A 252 -9.80 7.91 -10.38
C ALA A 252 -8.33 8.31 -10.18
N HIS A 253 -7.48 7.42 -9.64
CA HIS A 253 -6.07 7.69 -9.43
C HIS A 253 -5.27 7.11 -10.60
N ALA A 254 -4.33 7.90 -11.12
CA ALA A 254 -3.39 7.45 -12.15
C ALA A 254 -2.53 6.28 -11.67
N PHE A 255 -2.27 6.22 -10.35
CA PHE A 255 -1.35 5.27 -9.73
C PHE A 255 -2.03 4.12 -8.99
N ARG A 256 -1.26 3.05 -8.85
CA ARG A 256 -1.52 1.86 -8.05
C ARG A 256 -0.34 1.69 -7.10
N LEU A 257 -0.62 1.66 -5.80
CA LEU A 257 0.34 1.67 -4.71
C LEU A 257 0.44 0.26 -4.13
N LEU A 258 1.64 -0.32 -4.14
CA LEU A 258 1.94 -1.62 -3.55
C LEU A 258 2.70 -1.42 -2.24
N ARG A 259 2.14 -1.88 -1.12
CA ARG A 259 2.74 -1.73 0.21
C ARG A 259 2.91 -3.07 0.90
N ALA A 260 3.90 -3.17 1.77
CA ALA A 260 3.99 -4.31 2.69
C ALA A 260 3.35 -3.96 4.04
N VAL A 261 2.26 -4.63 4.39
CA VAL A 261 1.65 -4.53 5.74
C VAL A 261 2.39 -5.40 6.74
N LYS A 262 2.88 -6.55 6.27
CA LYS A 262 3.69 -7.49 7.04
C LYS A 262 4.86 -7.93 6.16
N ASN A 263 6.08 -7.82 6.65
CA ASN A 263 7.24 -8.37 5.96
C ASN A 263 8.21 -8.95 6.98
N ARG A 264 8.30 -10.28 7.08
CA ARG A 264 9.28 -10.94 7.97
C ARG A 264 10.72 -10.82 7.47
N PHE A 265 10.91 -10.42 6.22
CA PHE A 265 12.20 -10.42 5.52
C PHE A 265 12.66 -9.02 5.12
N GLY A 266 11.94 -7.96 5.50
CA GLY A 266 12.21 -6.60 5.02
C GLY A 266 11.37 -5.56 5.74
N SER A 267 11.50 -4.31 5.33
CA SER A 267 10.75 -3.19 5.89
C SER A 267 9.30 -3.19 5.41
N THR A 268 8.38 -2.80 6.30
CA THR A 268 6.96 -2.54 5.96
C THR A 268 6.72 -1.10 5.51
N GLN A 269 7.76 -0.26 5.52
CA GLN A 269 7.65 1.13 5.10
C GLN A 269 7.84 1.31 3.60
N GLU A 270 8.33 0.28 2.90
CA GLU A 270 8.60 0.35 1.47
C GLU A 270 7.32 0.42 0.63
N LEU A 271 7.40 1.16 -0.47
CA LEU A 271 6.31 1.42 -1.40
C LEU A 271 6.77 1.19 -2.83
N GLY A 272 6.01 0.35 -3.55
CA GLY A 272 6.07 0.21 -4.99
C GLY A 272 4.98 1.04 -5.65
N VAL A 273 5.32 1.82 -6.67
CA VAL A 273 4.32 2.62 -7.41
C VAL A 273 4.24 2.12 -8.84
N PHE A 274 3.01 1.90 -9.30
CA PHE A 274 2.70 1.40 -10.63
C PHE A 274 1.62 2.25 -11.29
N GLN A 275 1.55 2.21 -12.61
CA GLN A 275 0.45 2.77 -13.40
C GLN A 275 -0.13 1.69 -14.31
N MET A 276 -1.43 1.75 -14.60
CA MET A 276 -2.06 0.83 -15.55
C MET A 276 -1.99 1.42 -16.95
N ALA A 277 -1.16 0.83 -17.80
CA ALA A 277 -1.02 1.16 -19.21
C ALA A 277 -1.74 0.13 -20.10
N ALA A 278 -1.78 0.38 -21.41
CA ALA A 278 -2.39 -0.54 -22.38
C ALA A 278 -1.73 -1.94 -22.38
N GLY A 279 -0.41 -1.99 -22.11
CA GLY A 279 0.38 -3.21 -22.04
C GLY A 279 0.46 -3.86 -20.65
N GLY A 280 -0.34 -3.41 -19.67
CA GLY A 280 -0.33 -3.92 -18.30
C GLY A 280 0.14 -2.90 -17.27
N LEU A 281 0.62 -3.39 -16.14
CA LEU A 281 1.18 -2.55 -15.07
C LEU A 281 2.63 -2.18 -15.38
N GLU A 282 2.91 -0.89 -15.36
CA GLU A 282 4.24 -0.33 -15.54
C GLU A 282 4.74 0.29 -14.22
N PRO A 283 5.99 0.01 -13.80
CA PRO A 283 6.55 0.62 -12.61
C PRO A 283 6.83 2.10 -12.83
N VAL A 284 6.58 2.89 -11.79
CA VAL A 284 6.79 4.33 -11.79
C VAL A 284 7.98 4.64 -10.88
N ALA A 285 9.16 4.76 -11.51
CA ALA A 285 10.40 5.07 -10.79
C ALA A 285 10.36 6.45 -10.13
N ASN A 286 9.71 7.43 -10.79
CA ASN A 286 9.60 8.79 -10.29
C ASN A 286 8.15 9.31 -10.34
N PRO A 287 7.31 8.98 -9.33
CA PRO A 287 5.92 9.43 -9.32
C PRO A 287 5.80 10.95 -9.19
N SER A 288 6.76 11.58 -8.52
CA SER A 288 6.79 13.02 -8.31
C SER A 288 6.91 13.82 -9.61
N GLU A 289 7.63 13.32 -10.63
CA GLU A 289 7.70 13.97 -11.95
C GLU A 289 6.32 14.03 -12.61
N LEU A 290 5.61 12.91 -12.64
CA LEU A 290 4.28 12.82 -13.25
C LEU A 290 3.26 13.74 -12.55
N PHE A 291 3.31 13.90 -11.23
CA PHE A 291 2.44 14.85 -10.53
C PHE A 291 2.76 16.32 -10.83
N LEU A 292 3.99 16.62 -11.23
CA LEU A 292 4.48 17.98 -11.44
C LEU A 292 4.50 18.39 -12.92
N GLU A 293 4.40 17.44 -13.86
CA GLU A 293 4.39 17.70 -15.31
C GLU A 293 3.24 18.63 -15.74
N GLU A 294 2.06 18.48 -15.16
CA GLU A 294 0.87 19.29 -15.50
C GLU A 294 0.75 20.58 -14.67
N ARG A 295 1.73 20.88 -13.81
CA ARG A 295 1.64 22.00 -12.88
C ARG A 295 1.65 23.35 -13.60
N SER A 296 0.63 24.16 -13.34
CA SER A 296 0.65 25.57 -13.72
C SER A 296 1.54 26.36 -12.76
N THR A 297 2.78 26.60 -13.18
CA THR A 297 3.84 27.23 -12.37
C THR A 297 3.61 28.69 -12.01
N GLN A 298 2.59 29.34 -12.57
CA GLN A 298 2.28 30.76 -12.36
C GLN A 298 0.84 31.02 -11.89
N ALA A 299 0.08 29.97 -11.57
CA ALA A 299 -1.27 30.10 -11.05
C ALA A 299 -1.26 30.31 -9.53
N PRO A 300 -1.98 31.33 -9.01
CA PRO A 300 -2.28 31.40 -7.59
C PRO A 300 -3.09 30.19 -7.14
N GLY A 301 -2.95 29.81 -5.88
CA GLY A 301 -3.67 28.69 -5.31
C GLY A 301 -2.96 27.35 -5.42
N SER A 302 -1.65 27.30 -5.70
CA SER A 302 -0.88 26.06 -5.83
C SER A 302 0.34 26.06 -4.91
N CYS A 303 0.52 25.01 -4.12
CA CYS A 303 1.71 24.78 -3.31
C CYS A 303 2.11 23.31 -3.32
N VAL A 304 3.41 23.01 -3.45
CA VAL A 304 3.92 21.65 -3.46
C VAL A 304 4.38 21.25 -2.06
N VAL A 305 4.10 20.02 -1.65
CA VAL A 305 4.55 19.43 -0.39
C VAL A 305 5.32 18.14 -0.66
N PRO A 306 6.48 17.91 -0.02
CA PRO A 306 7.12 16.60 0.03
C PRO A 306 6.46 15.76 1.13
N LEU A 307 5.53 14.89 0.75
CA LEU A 307 4.84 13.96 1.64
C LEU A 307 5.66 12.67 1.83
N LEU A 308 5.40 11.95 2.91
CA LEU A 308 5.89 10.59 3.09
C LEU A 308 4.76 9.59 2.92
N GLU A 309 4.92 8.75 1.92
CA GLU A 309 4.06 7.61 1.67
C GLU A 309 4.80 6.35 2.14
N GLY A 310 4.68 6.02 3.42
CA GLY A 310 5.57 5.06 4.09
C GLY A 310 6.98 5.65 4.32
N SER A 311 8.01 5.04 3.74
CA SER A 311 9.39 5.56 3.74
C SER A 311 9.70 6.43 2.51
N ARG A 312 8.86 6.39 1.48
CA ARG A 312 9.13 7.04 0.20
C ARG A 312 8.67 8.50 0.24
N PRO A 313 9.56 9.47 0.02
CA PRO A 313 9.16 10.85 -0.19
C PRO A 313 8.50 10.99 -1.57
N MET A 314 7.38 11.70 -1.64
CA MET A 314 6.64 11.99 -2.87
C MET A 314 6.22 13.46 -2.86
N LEU A 315 6.52 14.20 -3.93
CA LEU A 315 6.05 15.58 -4.05
C LEU A 315 4.66 15.59 -4.66
N VAL A 316 3.74 16.26 -3.96
CA VAL A 316 2.34 16.37 -4.36
C VAL A 316 1.97 17.85 -4.41
N GLU A 317 1.31 18.25 -5.50
CA GLU A 317 0.73 19.57 -5.64
C GLU A 317 -0.61 19.64 -4.89
N LEU A 318 -0.73 20.62 -4.00
CA LEU A 318 -1.97 20.98 -3.32
C LEU A 318 -2.54 22.25 -3.96
N GLN A 319 -3.81 22.18 -4.31
CA GLN A 319 -4.51 23.25 -5.02
C GLN A 319 -5.63 23.79 -4.14
N ALA A 320 -5.83 25.11 -4.19
CA ALA A 320 -6.92 25.81 -3.54
C ALA A 320 -7.51 26.87 -4.48
N LEU A 321 -8.82 27.01 -4.43
CA LEU A 321 -9.57 28.08 -5.06
C LEU A 321 -10.43 28.75 -3.99
N VAL A 322 -10.16 30.03 -3.75
CA VAL A 322 -10.91 30.87 -2.81
C VAL A 322 -11.71 31.88 -3.62
N ALA A 323 -13.02 31.93 -3.38
CA ALA A 323 -13.92 32.83 -4.08
C ALA A 323 -14.87 33.53 -3.08
N PRO A 324 -15.32 34.76 -3.37
CA PRO A 324 -16.33 35.41 -2.53
C PRO A 324 -17.60 34.56 -2.46
N ALA A 325 -18.11 34.30 -1.26
CA ALA A 325 -19.39 33.62 -1.09
C ALA A 325 -20.53 34.63 -1.33
N PRO A 326 -21.32 34.53 -2.41
CA PRO A 326 -22.30 35.56 -2.76
C PRO A 326 -23.46 35.64 -1.76
N TYR A 327 -23.91 34.50 -1.20
CA TYR A 327 -24.96 34.45 -0.17
C TYR A 327 -24.88 33.14 0.65
N GLY A 328 -25.18 33.22 1.94
CA GLY A 328 -25.33 32.07 2.84
C GLY A 328 -24.04 31.63 3.54
N THR A 329 -24.05 30.43 4.11
CA THR A 329 -22.87 29.84 4.75
C THR A 329 -21.82 29.50 3.68
N PRO A 330 -20.58 30.00 3.80
CA PRO A 330 -19.54 29.71 2.82
C PRO A 330 -19.28 28.22 2.67
N ARG A 331 -19.09 27.78 1.43
CA ARG A 331 -18.82 26.40 1.07
C ARG A 331 -17.37 26.06 1.35
N ARG A 332 -17.15 24.86 1.89
CA ARG A 332 -15.84 24.29 2.13
C ARG A 332 -15.86 22.89 1.51
N THR A 333 -15.17 22.72 0.40
CA THR A 333 -15.19 21.47 -0.35
C THR A 333 -13.76 20.98 -0.51
N THR A 334 -13.51 19.74 -0.09
CA THR A 334 -12.19 19.14 -0.23
C THR A 334 -12.23 17.89 -1.11
N LEU A 335 -11.12 17.61 -1.81
CA LEU A 335 -10.93 16.38 -2.58
C LEU A 335 -9.51 15.84 -2.36
N GLY A 336 -9.39 14.66 -1.76
CA GLY A 336 -8.08 14.08 -1.41
C GLY A 336 -7.43 14.68 -0.15
N LEU A 337 -8.14 15.57 0.56
CA LEU A 337 -7.72 16.14 1.85
C LEU A 337 -8.78 15.80 2.92
N GLU A 338 -8.39 15.86 4.20
CA GLU A 338 -9.32 15.66 5.31
C GLU A 338 -10.13 16.94 5.61
N ASP A 339 -11.46 16.88 5.54
CA ASP A 339 -12.35 18.03 5.79
C ASP A 339 -12.10 18.71 7.13
N ALA A 340 -11.94 17.92 8.20
CA ALA A 340 -11.70 18.44 9.55
C ALA A 340 -10.37 19.20 9.64
N ARG A 341 -9.32 18.71 8.96
CA ARG A 341 -8.01 19.37 8.92
C ARG A 341 -8.09 20.70 8.20
N VAL A 342 -8.69 20.73 7.01
CA VAL A 342 -8.87 21.99 6.26
C VAL A 342 -9.68 23.00 7.07
N ALA A 343 -10.74 22.56 7.77
CA ALA A 343 -11.54 23.45 8.62
C ALA A 343 -10.73 24.09 9.76
N LEU A 344 -9.84 23.32 10.42
CA LEU A 344 -8.94 23.85 11.45
C LEU A 344 -7.94 24.85 10.86
N LEU A 345 -7.34 24.54 9.70
CA LEU A 345 -6.39 25.44 9.04
C LEU A 345 -7.04 26.76 8.62
N LEU A 346 -8.29 26.73 8.14
CA LEU A 346 -9.05 27.94 7.84
C LEU A 346 -9.26 28.80 9.09
N ALA A 347 -9.58 28.19 10.23
CA ALA A 347 -9.75 28.92 11.49
C ALA A 347 -8.44 29.52 12.00
N VAL A 348 -7.31 28.81 11.86
CA VAL A 348 -6.00 29.31 12.23
C VAL A 348 -5.57 30.46 11.31
N LEU A 349 -5.72 30.31 9.99
CA LEU A 349 -5.41 31.36 9.02
C LEU A 349 -6.20 32.64 9.31
N ASP A 350 -7.49 32.54 9.55
CA ASP A 350 -8.35 33.69 9.82
C ASP A 350 -8.00 34.41 11.13
N ARG A 351 -7.57 33.67 12.16
CA ARG A 351 -7.29 34.24 13.50
C ARG A 351 -5.84 34.62 13.76
N ARG A 352 -4.90 33.99 13.05
CA ARG A 352 -3.46 34.11 13.30
C ARG A 352 -2.70 34.69 12.11
N SER A 353 -3.39 35.10 11.05
CA SER A 353 -2.78 35.69 9.88
C SER A 353 -3.62 36.83 9.29
N PRO A 354 -3.07 37.67 8.40
CA PRO A 354 -3.79 38.76 7.77
C PRO A 354 -4.68 38.32 6.58
N VAL A 355 -5.11 37.06 6.54
CA VAL A 355 -5.89 36.46 5.45
C VAL A 355 -7.32 36.25 5.91
N ASP A 356 -8.24 37.10 5.45
CA ASP A 356 -9.68 36.99 5.75
C ASP A 356 -10.35 35.92 4.88
N LEU A 357 -10.90 34.90 5.54
CA LEU A 357 -11.53 33.73 4.91
C LEU A 357 -12.96 33.45 5.42
N LEU A 358 -13.45 34.20 6.41
CA LEU A 358 -14.77 33.95 7.02
C LEU A 358 -15.93 34.06 6.03
N SER A 359 -15.79 34.89 5.00
CA SER A 359 -16.81 35.19 3.99
C SER A 359 -16.53 34.55 2.62
N GLN A 360 -15.63 33.57 2.57
CA GLN A 360 -15.12 33.03 1.30
C GLN A 360 -15.46 31.54 1.16
N ASP A 361 -15.90 31.17 -0.04
CA ASP A 361 -15.97 29.78 -0.47
C ASP A 361 -14.53 29.27 -0.68
N VAL A 362 -14.24 28.07 -0.15
CA VAL A 362 -12.93 27.42 -0.25
C VAL A 362 -13.08 26.04 -0.86
N TYR A 363 -12.41 25.84 -1.99
CA TYR A 363 -12.28 24.55 -2.64
C TYR A 363 -10.81 24.14 -2.56
N ALA A 364 -10.49 23.01 -1.94
CA ALA A 364 -9.12 22.52 -1.81
C ALA A 364 -8.99 21.09 -2.34
N LYS A 365 -7.93 20.78 -3.09
CA LYS A 365 -7.71 19.42 -3.58
C LYS A 365 -6.23 19.05 -3.63
N ALA A 366 -5.95 17.76 -3.52
CA ALA A 366 -4.66 17.19 -3.88
C ALA A 366 -4.65 16.79 -5.35
N ALA A 367 -3.60 17.17 -6.09
CA ALA A 367 -3.44 16.81 -7.49
C ALA A 367 -3.15 15.30 -7.66
N GLY A 368 -3.42 14.79 -8.87
CA GLY A 368 -3.18 13.38 -9.21
C GLY A 368 -4.01 12.35 -8.44
N GLY A 369 -5.04 12.80 -7.72
CA GLY A 369 -5.94 11.94 -6.94
C GLY A 369 -5.33 11.43 -5.64
N VAL A 370 -4.18 11.91 -5.20
CA VAL A 370 -3.55 11.40 -3.96
C VAL A 370 -4.41 11.75 -2.74
N ARG A 371 -4.54 10.82 -1.78
CA ARG A 371 -5.09 11.12 -0.47
C ARG A 371 -3.97 11.55 0.47
N VAL A 372 -4.11 12.74 1.03
CA VAL A 372 -3.12 13.35 1.92
C VAL A 372 -3.63 13.28 3.35
N ALA A 373 -3.01 12.39 4.13
CA ALA A 373 -3.33 12.16 5.54
C ALA A 373 -2.08 12.35 6.42
N GLU A 374 -1.39 13.49 6.25
CA GLU A 374 -0.11 13.74 6.91
C GLU A 374 -0.02 15.16 7.51
N PRO A 375 0.37 15.33 8.79
CA PRO A 375 0.53 16.66 9.40
C PRO A 375 1.50 17.58 8.69
N ALA A 376 2.53 17.05 8.01
CA ALA A 376 3.47 17.88 7.27
C ALA A 376 2.83 18.66 6.11
N ALA A 377 1.62 18.28 5.67
CA ALA A 377 0.89 18.97 4.61
C ALA A 377 0.27 20.30 5.03
N ASP A 378 0.10 20.55 6.33
CA ASP A 378 -0.69 21.67 6.83
C ASP A 378 -0.18 23.02 6.30
N LEU A 379 1.14 23.25 6.34
CA LEU A 379 1.75 24.47 5.81
C LEU A 379 1.49 24.67 4.31
N ALA A 380 1.59 23.61 3.51
CA ALA A 380 1.36 23.69 2.08
C ALA A 380 -0.12 23.93 1.74
N ILE A 381 -1.05 23.31 2.49
CA ILE A 381 -2.49 23.59 2.38
C ILE A 381 -2.75 25.07 2.70
N ALA A 382 -2.19 25.56 3.80
CA ALA A 382 -2.35 26.93 4.24
C ALA A 382 -1.80 27.95 3.22
N LEU A 383 -0.62 27.67 2.66
CA LEU A 383 -0.01 28.49 1.60
C LEU A 383 -0.80 28.44 0.30
N ALA A 384 -1.35 27.29 -0.11
CA ALA A 384 -2.22 27.21 -1.28
C ALA A 384 -3.48 28.08 -1.10
N ILE A 385 -4.15 27.99 0.06
CA ILE A 385 -5.33 28.81 0.35
C ILE A 385 -4.99 30.31 0.37
N ALA A 386 -3.92 30.69 1.09
CA ALA A 386 -3.46 32.08 1.15
C ALA A 386 -3.04 32.61 -0.23
N SER A 387 -2.35 31.79 -1.03
CA SER A 387 -1.95 32.10 -2.41
C SER A 387 -3.16 32.41 -3.28
N SER A 388 -4.22 31.59 -3.19
CA SER A 388 -5.47 31.84 -3.93
C SER A 388 -6.15 33.12 -3.46
N ARG A 389 -6.28 33.33 -2.15
CA ARG A 389 -6.95 34.51 -1.57
C ARG A 389 -6.23 35.82 -1.85
N LEU A 390 -4.90 35.81 -1.87
CA LEU A 390 -4.06 36.98 -2.12
C LEU A 390 -3.76 37.20 -3.61
N GLU A 391 -4.15 36.26 -4.48
CA GLU A 391 -3.82 36.23 -5.91
C GLU A 391 -2.30 36.27 -6.20
N LEU A 392 -1.51 35.67 -5.31
CA LEU A 392 -0.05 35.59 -5.40
C LEU A 392 0.39 34.15 -5.63
N ALA A 393 0.97 33.85 -6.78
CA ALA A 393 1.56 32.55 -7.08
C ALA A 393 2.89 32.38 -6.32
N LEU A 394 3.08 31.23 -5.67
CA LEU A 394 4.38 30.87 -5.09
C LEU A 394 5.43 30.71 -6.19
N PRO A 395 6.73 30.99 -5.90
CA PRO A 395 7.79 30.66 -6.83
C PRO A 395 7.75 29.17 -7.21
N PRO A 396 7.96 28.83 -8.49
CA PRO A 396 7.75 27.46 -8.97
C PRO A 396 8.72 26.45 -8.37
N ASP A 397 9.89 26.89 -7.93
CA ASP A 397 10.94 26.10 -7.28
C ASP A 397 10.79 26.07 -5.74
N THR A 398 9.63 26.45 -5.21
CA THR A 398 9.32 26.43 -3.78
C THR A 398 8.34 25.32 -3.41
N ALA A 399 8.71 24.56 -2.39
CA ALA A 399 7.84 23.62 -1.70
C ALA A 399 7.71 24.03 -0.22
N ALA A 400 6.73 23.46 0.49
CA ALA A 400 6.51 23.74 1.89
C ALA A 400 6.11 22.47 2.66
N MET A 401 6.56 22.37 3.91
CA MET A 401 6.13 21.33 4.84
C MET A 401 6.12 21.85 6.27
N GLY A 402 5.22 21.35 7.09
CA GLY A 402 5.11 21.73 8.50
C GLY A 402 3.71 21.47 9.02
N GLU A 403 3.62 20.96 10.25
CA GLU A 403 2.36 20.87 11.00
C GLU A 403 2.03 22.24 11.59
N ILE A 404 0.78 22.68 11.47
CA ILE A 404 0.34 23.96 12.04
C ILE A 404 -0.45 23.70 13.32
N GLY A 405 0.06 24.22 14.44
CA GLY A 405 -0.68 24.23 15.70
C GLY A 405 -1.80 25.26 15.71
N LEU A 406 -2.77 25.09 16.62
CA LEU A 406 -3.90 26.02 16.77
C LEU A 406 -3.47 27.43 17.23
N GLY A 407 -2.26 27.56 17.80
CA GLY A 407 -1.64 28.84 18.12
C GLY A 407 -1.10 29.59 16.90
N GLY A 408 -0.99 28.91 15.74
CA GLY A 408 -0.34 29.40 14.53
C GLY A 408 1.13 29.00 14.43
N GLU A 409 1.68 28.31 15.43
CA GLU A 409 3.07 27.86 15.44
C GLU A 409 3.30 26.67 14.50
N LEU A 410 4.47 26.64 13.86
CA LEU A 410 4.89 25.49 13.06
C LEU A 410 5.61 24.46 13.91
N ARG A 411 5.07 23.24 13.89
CA ARG A 411 5.51 22.11 14.69
C ARG A 411 6.40 21.18 13.88
N ARG A 412 7.15 20.34 14.58
CA ARG A 412 8.15 19.43 14.01
C ARG A 412 7.51 18.40 13.08
N VAL A 413 8.19 18.12 11.97
CA VAL A 413 7.85 17.02 11.05
C VAL A 413 8.96 15.97 10.98
N SER A 414 8.60 14.74 10.64
CA SER A 414 9.52 13.59 10.59
C SER A 414 10.30 13.51 9.28
N ARG A 415 11.48 12.88 9.35
CA ARG A 415 12.38 12.56 8.21
C ARG A 415 12.60 13.72 7.23
N VAL A 416 12.99 14.86 7.76
CA VAL A 416 13.30 16.09 7.00
C VAL A 416 14.38 15.84 5.94
N ASP A 417 15.35 14.99 6.26
CA ASP A 417 16.46 14.60 5.38
C ASP A 417 16.00 13.98 4.06
N VAL A 418 15.13 12.96 4.11
CA VAL A 418 14.65 12.30 2.87
C VAL A 418 13.73 13.22 2.07
N ARG A 419 12.96 14.10 2.73
CA ARG A 419 12.08 15.07 2.06
C ARG A 419 12.87 16.16 1.35
N VAL A 420 13.91 16.70 2.00
CA VAL A 420 14.82 17.70 1.40
C VAL A 420 15.57 17.09 0.22
N ALA A 421 16.08 15.86 0.36
CA ALA A 421 16.79 15.17 -0.71
C ALA A 421 15.90 14.98 -1.94
N GLU A 422 14.65 14.55 -1.75
CA GLU A 422 13.69 14.37 -2.85
C GLU A 422 13.28 15.69 -3.50
N ALA A 423 13.01 16.73 -2.70
CA ALA A 423 12.70 18.06 -3.22
C ALA A 423 13.86 18.61 -4.08
N ALA A 424 15.10 18.50 -3.58
CA ALA A 424 16.29 18.89 -4.30
C ALA A 424 16.46 18.12 -5.62
N ARG A 425 16.25 16.79 -5.59
CA ARG A 425 16.35 15.91 -6.76
C ARG A 425 15.39 16.32 -7.88
N LEU A 426 14.23 16.88 -7.53
CA LEU A 426 13.20 17.34 -8.48
C LEU A 426 13.32 18.82 -8.83
N GLY A 427 14.43 19.48 -8.45
CA GLY A 427 14.73 20.86 -8.82
C GLY A 427 14.07 21.93 -7.95
N PHE A 428 13.51 21.58 -6.80
CA PHE A 428 13.06 22.59 -5.82
C PHE A 428 14.26 23.18 -5.11
N ARG A 429 14.45 24.48 -5.29
CA ARG A 429 15.56 25.24 -4.71
C ARG A 429 15.24 25.78 -3.33
N ARG A 430 13.96 25.85 -2.95
CA ARG A 430 13.50 26.42 -1.69
C ARG A 430 12.48 25.50 -1.01
N LEU A 431 12.67 25.24 0.27
CA LEU A 431 11.73 24.48 1.09
C LEU A 431 11.41 25.25 2.37
N LEU A 432 10.17 25.70 2.52
CA LEU A 432 9.67 26.28 3.76
C LEU A 432 9.45 25.15 4.77
N VAL A 433 10.07 25.28 5.94
CA VAL A 433 10.09 24.23 6.97
C VAL A 433 9.93 24.82 8.37
N PRO A 434 9.49 24.04 9.36
CA PRO A 434 9.50 24.50 10.75
C PRO A 434 10.93 24.86 11.16
N ALA A 435 11.13 25.99 11.83
CA ALA A 435 12.46 26.47 12.20
C ALA A 435 13.28 25.44 13.01
N VAL A 436 12.59 24.66 13.87
CA VAL A 436 13.19 23.54 14.61
C VAL A 436 13.77 22.47 13.67
N CYS A 437 13.06 22.14 12.59
CA CYS A 437 13.50 21.17 11.59
C CYS A 437 14.73 21.67 10.82
N ALA A 438 14.75 22.94 10.40
CA ALA A 438 15.89 23.54 9.72
C ALA A 438 17.17 23.49 10.58
N ARG A 439 17.06 23.83 11.88
CA ARG A 439 18.21 23.78 12.81
C ARG A 439 18.75 22.36 12.97
N GLU A 440 17.87 21.39 13.22
CA GLU A 440 18.27 19.99 13.41
C GLU A 440 18.90 19.38 12.15
N TRP A 441 18.35 19.69 10.98
CA TRP A 441 18.88 19.21 9.71
C TRP A 441 20.28 19.78 9.45
N ARG A 442 20.48 21.10 9.64
CA ARG A 442 21.79 21.74 9.47
C ARG A 442 22.85 21.15 10.41
N ALA A 443 22.49 20.88 11.67
CA ALA A 443 23.41 20.25 12.63
C ALA A 443 23.82 18.83 12.19
N ARG A 444 22.89 18.04 11.64
CA ARG A 444 23.19 16.70 11.11
C ARG A 444 24.09 16.73 9.87
N GLU A 445 23.84 17.65 8.95
CA GLU A 445 24.66 17.76 7.73
C GLU A 445 26.09 18.23 8.03
N GLN A 446 26.25 19.16 8.98
CA GLN A 446 27.57 19.56 9.49
C GLN A 446 28.31 18.37 10.11
N ALA A 447 27.62 17.53 10.89
CA ALA A 447 28.21 16.33 11.48
C ALA A 447 28.62 15.27 10.44
N LYS A 448 27.94 15.22 9.29
CA LYS A 448 28.24 14.30 8.18
C LYS A 448 29.35 14.81 7.24
N GLY A 449 29.84 16.05 7.43
CA GLY A 449 30.80 16.66 6.52
C GLY A 449 30.25 16.90 5.10
N ALA A 450 28.92 16.90 4.94
CA ALA A 450 28.27 17.04 3.64
C ALA A 450 28.28 18.52 3.19
N THR A 451 28.80 18.77 2.00
CA THR A 451 28.75 20.09 1.35
C THR A 451 27.46 20.26 0.57
N LYS A 452 26.64 21.22 1.03
CA LYS A 452 25.65 22.01 0.27
C LYS A 452 24.63 21.18 -0.54
N THR A 453 23.41 21.01 -0.03
CA THR A 453 22.25 20.64 -0.85
C THR A 453 21.85 21.79 -1.76
N ASP A 454 21.40 21.48 -2.98
CA ASP A 454 20.84 22.45 -3.94
C ASP A 454 19.47 23.02 -3.52
N CYS A 455 18.94 22.59 -2.38
CA CYS A 455 17.71 23.06 -1.77
C CYS A 455 18.01 23.85 -0.48
N GLU A 456 17.60 25.12 -0.45
CA GLU A 456 17.67 26.01 0.70
C GLU A 456 16.46 25.80 1.62
N LEU A 457 16.72 25.53 2.90
CA LEU A 457 15.69 25.43 3.93
C LEU A 457 15.40 26.82 4.50
N ILE A 458 14.16 27.30 4.31
CA ILE A 458 13.66 28.57 4.82
C ILE A 458 12.94 28.30 6.15
N PRO A 459 13.51 28.74 7.29
CA PRO A 459 12.93 28.46 8.61
C PRO A 459 11.71 29.35 8.87
N ILE A 460 10.59 28.72 9.21
CA ILE A 460 9.33 29.38 9.57
C ILE A 460 8.95 28.96 10.99
N GLU A 461 8.65 29.93 11.85
CA GLU A 461 8.19 29.71 13.23
C GLU A 461 6.67 29.75 13.34
N GLU A 462 6.02 30.64 12.58
CA GLU A 462 4.58 30.84 12.62
C GLU A 462 3.98 30.96 11.22
N VAL A 463 2.72 30.57 11.06
CA VAL A 463 1.99 30.63 9.79
C VAL A 463 1.92 32.06 9.22
N ALA A 464 1.88 33.08 10.09
CA ALA A 464 1.92 34.48 9.69
C ALA A 464 3.20 34.81 8.92
N GLN A 465 4.34 34.31 9.38
CA GLN A 465 5.65 34.50 8.74
C GLN A 465 5.68 33.83 7.36
N ALA A 466 5.07 32.65 7.20
CA ALA A 466 4.97 32.01 5.89
C ALA A 466 4.14 32.83 4.88
N ILE A 467 3.10 33.51 5.35
CA ILE A 467 2.24 34.36 4.52
C ILE A 467 2.94 35.67 4.17
N GLU A 468 3.71 36.24 5.10
CA GLU A 468 4.56 37.40 4.82
C GLU A 468 5.62 37.03 3.77
N TRP A 469 6.28 35.88 3.93
CA TRP A 469 7.19 35.36 2.92
C TRP A 469 6.54 35.21 1.54
N LEU A 470 5.31 34.70 1.48
CA LEU A 470 4.52 34.63 0.24
C LEU A 470 4.24 36.02 -0.35
N ARG A 471 3.97 37.04 0.48
CA ARG A 471 3.74 38.42 0.00
C ARG A 471 4.99 39.04 -0.60
N GLU A 472 6.16 38.75 -0.03
CA GLU A 472 7.44 39.28 -0.48
C GLU A 472 7.96 38.58 -1.74
N ASN A 473 7.74 37.27 -1.85
CA ASN A 473 8.33 36.43 -2.89
C ASN A 473 7.35 35.98 -3.97
N GLY A 474 6.05 36.11 -3.71
CA GLY A 474 4.99 35.70 -4.62
C GLY A 474 4.82 36.65 -5.80
N THR A 475 4.48 36.10 -6.95
CA THR A 475 4.20 36.89 -8.16
C THR A 475 2.71 36.96 -8.42
N ARG A 476 2.18 38.13 -8.81
CA ARG A 476 0.78 38.22 -9.26
C ARG A 476 0.56 37.30 -10.45
N GLY A 477 -0.39 36.37 -10.33
CA GLY A 477 -0.74 35.47 -11.43
C GLY A 477 -1.19 36.26 -12.66
N ARG A 478 -0.86 35.79 -13.87
CA ARG A 478 -1.51 36.30 -15.08
C ARG A 478 -2.98 35.90 -14.99
N ALA A 479 -3.84 36.84 -14.61
CA ALA A 479 -5.28 36.69 -14.73
C ALA A 479 -5.58 36.24 -16.16
N VAL A 480 -6.21 35.07 -16.31
CA VAL A 480 -6.84 34.67 -17.57
C VAL A 480 -7.88 35.75 -17.84
N ARG A 481 -7.52 36.74 -18.67
CA ARG A 481 -8.44 37.80 -19.08
C ARG A 481 -9.62 37.09 -19.74
N GLY A 482 -10.76 37.09 -19.03
CA GLY A 482 -12.02 36.63 -19.58
C GLY A 482 -12.25 37.33 -20.91
N ARG A 483 -12.64 36.53 -21.91
CA ARG A 483 -13.07 36.97 -23.24
C ARG A 483 -13.81 38.31 -23.13
N GLU A 484 -13.30 39.29 -23.86
CA GLU A 484 -14.02 40.53 -24.13
C GLU A 484 -15.45 40.18 -24.54
N ARG A 485 -16.41 40.74 -23.80
CA ARG A 485 -17.79 40.82 -24.23
C ARG A 485 -17.79 41.61 -25.53
N SER A 486 -17.87 40.93 -26.66
CA SER A 486 -18.25 41.55 -27.91
C SER A 486 -19.68 42.06 -27.73
N GLN A 487 -19.81 43.38 -27.72
CA GLN A 487 -21.07 44.07 -27.90
C GLN A 487 -21.66 43.67 -29.26
N THR A 488 -22.92 43.23 -29.23
CA THR A 488 -23.93 43.47 -30.27
C THR A 488 -25.24 43.69 -29.56
#